data_AF-A0A4D4KF24-F1
#
_entry.id   AF-A0A4D4KF24-F1
#
_cell.length_a   1.000
_cell.length_b   1.000
_cell.length_c   1.000
_cell.angle_alpha   90.00
_cell.angle_beta   90.00
_cell.angle_gamma   90.00
#
_symmetry.space_group_name_H-M   'P 1'
#
loop_
_entity.id
_entity.type
_entity.pdbx_description
1 polymer ?
#
loop_
_entity_poly.entity_id
_entity_poly.type
_entity_poly.pdbx_seq_one_letter_code
_entity_poly.pdbx_strand_id
1 'polypeptide(L)'
;MRIDVAVNGGEAELRSLLDWLRRDPAARRGAHVELVQVEPSPGQMGVLTDVLQLVTENAWSAASFALALSTWRQTRPHARRITVRRGDLTVDLDGGDDEELRRLIDALERPAAPEPEPDHQANGGGR
;
A
#
# COMPACT_ATOMS: atom_id res chain seq x y z
N MET A 1 1.75 8.19 -6.96
CA MET A 1 0.85 7.09 -6.53
C MET A 1 0.87 7.01 -5.02
N ARG A 2 -0.30 6.90 -4.36
CA ARG A 2 -0.40 6.77 -2.90
C ARG A 2 -0.54 5.30 -2.51
N ILE A 3 0.26 4.86 -1.54
CA ILE A 3 0.25 3.52 -0.96
C ILE A 3 0.16 3.67 0.56
N ASP A 4 -0.77 3.01 1.22
CA ASP A 4 -0.88 2.97 2.67
C ASP A 4 -0.47 1.58 3.17
N VAL A 5 0.41 1.50 4.15
CA VAL A 5 0.93 0.24 4.69
C VAL A 5 0.58 0.13 6.17
N ALA A 6 -0.14 -0.93 6.54
CA ALA A 6 -0.39 -1.29 7.92
C ALA A 6 0.43 -2.52 8.29
N VAL A 7 0.95 -2.57 9.52
CA VAL A 7 1.71 -3.71 10.04
C VAL A 7 1.06 -4.19 11.33
N ASN A 8 0.85 -5.50 11.42
CA ASN A 8 0.39 -6.14 12.64
C ASN A 8 1.57 -6.29 13.63
N GLY A 9 1.87 -5.20 14.32
CA GLY A 9 2.94 -5.09 15.32
C GLY A 9 2.95 -3.75 16.07
N GLY A 10 1.98 -2.88 15.78
CA GLY A 10 1.85 -1.56 16.38
C GLY A 10 2.80 -0.52 15.76
N GLU A 11 2.80 0.67 16.36
CA GLU A 11 3.53 1.84 15.87
C GLU A 11 5.06 1.61 15.77
N ALA A 12 5.63 0.73 16.61
CA ALA A 12 7.06 0.43 16.60
C ALA A 12 7.53 -0.25 15.30
N GLU A 13 6.73 -1.15 14.74
CA GLU A 13 7.03 -1.80 13.46
C GLU A 13 6.86 -0.81 12.30
N LEU A 14 5.84 0.05 12.34
CA LEU A 14 5.65 1.10 11.34
C LEU A 14 6.80 2.12 11.34
N ARG A 15 7.27 2.54 12.53
CA ARG A 15 8.47 3.38 12.67
C ARG A 15 9.71 2.67 12.13
N SER A 16 9.86 1.38 12.41
CA SER A 16 10.97 0.59 11.86
C SER A 16 10.94 0.52 10.33
N LEU A 17 9.77 0.38 9.72
CA LEU A 17 9.60 0.41 8.26
C LEU A 17 9.89 1.81 7.72
N LEU A 18 9.41 2.87 8.37
CA LEU A 18 9.71 4.26 8.03
C LEU A 18 11.22 4.52 7.99
N ASP A 19 11.92 4.16 9.06
CA ASP A 19 13.37 4.30 9.15
C ASP A 19 14.10 3.49 8.08
N TRP A 20 13.60 2.30 7.76
CA TRP A 20 14.16 1.46 6.71
C TRP A 20 14.03 2.12 5.33
N LEU A 21 12.84 2.58 4.97
CA LEU A 21 12.61 3.26 3.69
C LEU A 21 13.38 4.58 3.60
N ARG A 22 13.58 5.30 4.72
CA ARG A 22 14.42 6.51 4.75
C ARG A 22 15.90 6.23 4.53
N ARG A 23 16.38 5.02 4.86
CA ARG A 23 17.76 4.58 4.61
C ARG A 23 17.97 4.12 3.17
N ASP A 24 16.92 3.73 2.47
CA ASP A 24 17.00 3.35 1.07
C ASP A 24 17.18 4.60 0.18
N PRO A 25 18.31 4.73 -0.56
CA PRO A 25 18.57 5.89 -1.39
C PRO A 25 17.63 6.02 -2.60
N ALA A 26 17.05 4.93 -3.09
CA ALA A 26 16.07 4.95 -4.17
C ALA A 26 14.73 5.50 -3.63
N ALA A 27 14.33 5.01 -2.46
CA ALA A 27 13.14 5.47 -1.77
C ALA A 27 13.20 6.97 -1.44
N ARG A 28 14.31 7.41 -0.86
CA ARG A 28 14.53 8.80 -0.43
C ARG A 28 14.48 9.82 -1.56
N ARG A 29 14.74 9.40 -2.81
CA ARG A 29 14.71 10.30 -3.98
C ARG A 29 13.39 10.23 -4.76
N GLY A 30 12.62 9.16 -4.61
CA GLY A 30 11.47 8.86 -5.47
C GLY A 30 10.13 8.69 -4.74
N ALA A 31 10.10 8.72 -3.41
CA ALA A 31 8.84 8.89 -2.68
C ALA A 31 8.99 9.64 -1.36
N HIS A 32 7.85 10.18 -0.97
CA HIS A 32 7.61 10.75 0.33
C HIS A 32 6.97 9.69 1.23
N VAL A 33 7.51 9.53 2.44
CA VAL A 33 7.06 8.56 3.42
C VAL A 33 6.67 9.27 4.70
N GLU A 34 5.44 9.07 5.15
CA GLU A 34 4.86 9.71 6.33
C GLU A 34 4.04 8.71 7.15
N LEU A 35 4.01 8.90 8.47
CA LEU A 35 3.16 8.12 9.36
C LEU A 35 1.86 8.88 9.54
N VAL A 36 0.73 8.27 9.21
CA VAL A 36 -0.59 8.92 9.27
C VAL A 36 -1.57 8.02 10.01
N GLN A 37 -2.52 8.65 10.70
CA GLN A 37 -3.62 7.92 11.32
C GLN A 37 -4.78 7.91 10.34
N VAL A 38 -5.27 6.72 9.99
CA VAL A 38 -6.38 6.57 9.06
C VAL A 38 -7.60 6.06 9.79
N GLU A 39 -8.75 6.65 9.44
CA GLU A 39 -10.03 6.18 9.96
C GLU A 39 -10.28 4.75 9.51
N PRO A 40 -10.70 3.87 10.42
CA PRO A 40 -11.00 2.48 10.08
C PRO A 40 -12.14 2.44 9.05
N SER A 41 -12.05 1.51 8.10
CA SER A 41 -13.08 1.33 7.08
C SER A 41 -14.45 1.10 7.73
N PRO A 42 -15.56 1.57 7.10
CA PRO A 42 -16.91 1.42 7.66
C PRO A 42 -17.21 -0.07 7.88
N GLY A 43 -17.38 -0.47 9.14
CA GLY A 43 -17.60 -1.87 9.55
C GLY A 43 -16.58 -2.42 10.55
N GLN A 44 -15.42 -1.79 10.69
CA GLN A 44 -14.54 -1.98 11.84
C GLN A 44 -15.00 -1.03 12.96
N MET A 45 -15.51 -1.57 14.08
CA MET A 45 -15.75 -0.76 15.29
C MET A 45 -14.40 -0.21 15.77
N GLY A 46 -14.11 1.08 15.55
CA GLY A 46 -12.71 1.43 15.35
C GLY A 46 -12.20 2.75 15.94
N VAL A 47 -11.20 2.58 16.81
CA VAL A 47 -10.14 3.53 17.15
C VAL A 47 -9.27 3.78 15.90
N LEU A 48 -8.71 4.99 15.75
CA LEU A 48 -7.79 5.34 14.66
C LEU A 48 -6.67 4.29 14.53
N THR A 49 -6.36 3.87 13.29
CA THR A 49 -5.25 2.94 13.01
C THR A 49 -4.06 3.70 12.44
N ASP A 50 -2.88 3.52 13.03
CA ASP A 50 -1.64 4.05 12.47
C ASP A 50 -1.28 3.26 11.21
N VAL A 51 -1.04 3.99 10.11
CA VAL A 51 -0.54 3.43 8.86
C VAL A 51 0.61 4.29 8.34
N LEU A 52 1.46 3.67 7.52
CA LEU A 52 2.54 4.35 6.84
C LEU A 52 2.11 4.68 5.42
N GLN A 53 1.95 5.97 5.15
CA GLN A 53 1.60 6.47 3.83
C GLN A 53 2.86 6.76 3.02
N LEU A 54 2.93 6.14 1.84
CA LEU A 54 3.89 6.41 0.79
C LEU A 54 3.22 7.18 -0.34
N VAL A 55 3.85 8.26 -0.77
CA VAL A 55 3.49 8.98 -2.00
C VAL A 55 4.68 8.90 -2.94
N THR A 56 4.59 8.06 -3.97
CA THR A 56 5.62 7.91 -5.00
C THR A 56 5.42 8.94 -6.11
N GLU A 57 6.50 9.65 -6.48
CA GLU A 57 6.53 10.61 -7.58
C GLU A 57 7.30 9.98 -8.75
N ASN A 58 6.59 9.41 -9.74
CA ASN A 58 6.99 8.93 -11.09
C ASN A 58 8.30 8.13 -11.29
N ALA A 59 9.16 8.02 -10.29
CA ALA A 59 10.54 7.55 -10.35
C ALA A 59 10.77 6.32 -9.48
N TRP A 60 9.92 6.08 -8.47
CA TRP A 60 9.97 4.86 -7.67
C TRP A 60 8.93 3.84 -8.15
N SER A 61 9.42 2.72 -8.70
CA SER A 61 8.62 1.61 -9.19
C SER A 61 8.04 0.73 -8.07
N ALA A 62 6.93 0.07 -8.38
CA ALA A 62 6.31 -0.94 -7.53
C ALA A 62 7.28 -2.07 -7.16
N ALA A 63 8.11 -2.52 -8.12
CA ALA A 63 9.12 -3.55 -7.90
C ALA A 63 10.15 -3.15 -6.83
N SER A 64 10.64 -1.91 -6.87
CA SER A 64 11.57 -1.42 -5.85
C SER A 64 10.91 -1.29 -4.48
N PHE A 65 9.63 -0.90 -4.41
CA PHE A 65 8.89 -0.90 -3.14
C PHE A 65 8.72 -2.31 -2.57
N ALA A 66 8.30 -3.27 -3.40
CA ALA A 66 8.17 -4.66 -3.01
C ALA A 66 9.51 -5.22 -2.50
N LEU A 67 10.61 -4.98 -3.22
CA LEU A 67 11.94 -5.41 -2.80
C LEU A 67 12.37 -4.79 -1.46
N ALA A 68 12.13 -3.50 -1.26
CA ALA A 68 12.46 -2.82 -0.01
C ALA A 68 11.65 -3.40 1.16
N LEU A 69 10.35 -3.68 0.93
CA LEU A 69 9.46 -4.30 1.91
C LEU A 69 9.88 -5.74 2.26
N SER A 70 10.22 -6.54 1.25
CA SER A 70 10.73 -7.91 1.44
C SER A 70 12.03 -7.91 2.23
N THR A 71 12.97 -7.03 1.89
CA THR A 71 14.25 -6.95 2.60
C THR A 71 14.06 -6.51 4.05
N TRP A 72 13.21 -5.51 4.30
CA TRP A 72 12.85 -5.10 5.65
C TRP A 72 12.25 -6.26 6.45
N ARG A 73 11.30 -6.99 5.87
CA ARG A 73 10.65 -8.14 6.51
C ARG A 73 11.66 -9.25 6.85
N GLN A 74 12.63 -9.51 5.98
CA GLN A 74 13.71 -10.48 6.26
C GLN A 74 14.56 -10.08 7.48
N THR A 75 14.71 -8.78 7.76
CA THR A 75 15.39 -8.34 9.01
C THR A 75 14.55 -8.55 10.27
N ARG A 76 13.24 -8.82 10.14
CA ARG A 76 12.28 -8.94 11.25
C ARG A 76 11.29 -10.09 11.01
N PRO A 77 11.67 -11.34 11.30
CA PRO A 77 10.78 -12.51 11.14
C PRO A 77 9.51 -12.48 12.03
N HIS A 78 9.40 -11.53 12.96
CA HIS A 78 8.21 -11.33 13.80
C HIS A 78 7.12 -10.45 13.15
N ALA A 79 7.44 -9.69 12.10
CA ALA A 79 6.46 -8.91 11.35
C ALA A 79 5.65 -9.83 10.42
N ARG A 80 4.69 -10.58 11.01
CA ARG A 80 3.98 -11.67 10.33
C ARG A 80 2.96 -11.19 9.30
N ARG A 81 2.17 -10.17 9.62
CA ARG A 81 1.10 -9.67 8.74
C ARG A 81 1.30 -8.21 8.38
N ILE A 82 1.43 -7.95 7.09
CA ILE A 82 1.57 -6.61 6.51
C ILE A 82 0.43 -6.43 5.52
N THR A 83 -0.35 -5.38 5.67
CA THR A 83 -1.44 -5.04 4.76
C THR A 83 -1.02 -3.82 3.95
N VAL A 84 -0.95 -3.97 2.63
CA VAL A 84 -0.64 -2.89 1.69
C VAL A 84 -1.91 -2.49 0.97
N ARG A 85 -2.24 -1.20 1.01
CA ARG A 85 -3.40 -0.61 0.35
C ARG A 85 -2.96 0.41 -0.69
N ARG A 86 -3.62 0.42 -1.85
CA ARG A 86 -3.40 1.40 -2.91
C ARG A 86 -4.75 1.73 -3.55
N GLY A 87 -5.31 2.88 -3.21
CA GLY A 87 -6.68 3.23 -3.64
C GLY A 87 -7.66 2.15 -3.17
N ASP A 88 -8.37 1.54 -4.12
CA ASP A 88 -9.34 0.47 -3.87
C ASP A 88 -8.73 -0.93 -3.70
N LEU A 89 -7.45 -1.07 -4.01
CA LEU A 89 -6.75 -2.34 -3.91
C LEU A 89 -6.18 -2.56 -2.51
N THR A 90 -6.43 -3.74 -1.94
CA THR A 90 -5.80 -4.20 -0.69
C THR A 90 -5.10 -5.53 -0.93
N VAL A 91 -3.85 -5.64 -0.47
CA VAL A 91 -3.01 -6.82 -0.56
C VAL A 91 -2.49 -7.15 0.83
N ASP A 92 -2.86 -8.30 1.36
CA ASP A 92 -2.35 -8.82 2.63
C ASP A 92 -1.17 -9.76 2.38
N LEU A 93 -0.10 -9.56 3.15
CA LEU A 93 1.14 -10.34 3.10
C LEU A 93 1.32 -11.03 4.46
N ASP A 94 1.17 -12.35 4.48
CA ASP A 94 1.23 -13.17 5.69
C ASP A 94 2.46 -14.10 5.68
N GLY A 95 2.83 -14.63 4.52
CA GLY A 95 3.93 -15.60 4.35
C GLY A 95 5.29 -14.97 4.12
N GLY A 96 5.35 -13.84 3.40
CA GLY A 96 6.58 -13.26 2.88
C GLY A 96 7.17 -14.05 1.72
N ASP A 97 6.35 -14.86 1.05
CA ASP A 97 6.80 -15.72 -0.05
C ASP A 97 6.96 -14.92 -1.34
N ASP A 98 7.81 -15.41 -2.26
CA ASP A 98 8.05 -14.77 -3.56
C ASP A 98 6.75 -14.58 -4.38
N GLU A 99 5.79 -15.49 -4.21
CA GLU A 99 4.47 -15.42 -4.85
C GLU A 99 3.63 -14.23 -4.33
N GLU A 100 3.61 -14.00 -3.01
CA GLU A 100 2.95 -12.84 -2.43
C GLU A 100 3.61 -11.53 -2.88
N LEU A 101 4.95 -11.53 -2.96
CA LEU A 101 5.71 -10.40 -3.47
C LEU A 101 5.37 -10.10 -4.94
N ARG A 102 5.24 -11.14 -5.76
CA ARG A 102 4.88 -11.01 -7.16
C ARG A 102 3.46 -10.48 -7.34
N ARG A 103 2.51 -10.94 -6.52
CA ARG A 103 1.14 -10.40 -6.49
C ARG A 103 1.11 -8.94 -6.06
N LEU A 104 1.91 -8.57 -5.07
CA LEU A 104 2.03 -7.17 -4.65
C LEU A 104 2.50 -6.29 -5.81
N ILE A 105 3.56 -6.70 -6.52
CA ILE A 105 4.08 -5.93 -7.67
C ILE A 105 3.01 -5.78 -8.74
N ASP A 106 2.39 -6.90 -9.17
CA ASP A 106 1.35 -6.88 -10.21
C ASP A 106 0.18 -5.98 -9.84
N ALA A 107 -0.25 -6.02 -8.59
CA ALA A 107 -1.38 -5.25 -8.11
C ALA A 107 -1.03 -3.74 -8.00
N LEU A 108 0.20 -3.39 -7.64
CA LEU A 108 0.68 -2.00 -7.64
C LEU A 108 0.91 -1.45 -9.07
N GLU A 109 1.34 -2.29 -10.02
CA GLU A 109 1.54 -1.90 -11.42
C GLU A 109 0.24 -1.82 -12.21
N ARG A 110 -0.81 -2.52 -11.77
CA ARG A 110 -2.12 -2.46 -12.39
C ARG A 110 -2.59 -1.00 -12.44
N PRO A 111 -2.93 -0.44 -13.62
CA PRO A 111 -3.59 0.86 -13.65
C PRO A 111 -4.89 0.73 -12.86
N ALA A 112 -5.18 1.69 -11.96
CA ALA A 112 -6.49 1.74 -11.32
C ALA A 112 -7.52 1.68 -12.44
N ALA A 113 -8.34 0.63 -12.45
CA ALA A 113 -9.30 0.44 -13.53
C ALA A 113 -10.13 1.73 -13.61
N PRO A 114 -10.34 2.32 -14.81
CA PRO A 114 -11.26 3.42 -14.93
C PRO A 114 -12.59 2.92 -14.33
N GLU A 115 -13.14 3.67 -13.37
CA GLU A 115 -14.46 3.40 -12.81
C GLU A 115 -15.41 3.08 -13.98
N PRO A 116 -16.23 2.03 -13.90
CA PRO A 116 -17.19 1.76 -14.96
C PRO A 116 -18.05 3.00 -15.09
N GLU A 117 -17.92 3.72 -16.21
CA GLU A 117 -18.77 4.85 -16.54
C GLU A 117 -20.21 4.40 -16.28
N PRO A 118 -20.95 5.11 -15.40
CA PRO A 118 -22.32 4.72 -15.12
C PRO A 118 -23.05 4.78 -16.46
N ASP A 119 -23.58 3.62 -16.89
CA ASP A 119 -24.47 3.47 -18.04
C ASP A 119 -25.39 4.69 -18.10
N HIS A 120 -25.05 5.65 -18.95
CA HIS A 120 -25.93 6.76 -19.25
C HIS A 120 -27.02 6.13 -20.10
N GLN A 121 -28.01 5.54 -19.42
CA GLN A 121 -29.25 5.08 -20.03
C GLN A 121 -29.74 6.23 -20.89
N ALA A 122 -29.55 6.06 -22.20
CA ALA A 122 -30.13 6.88 -23.23
C ALA A 122 -31.64 6.83 -23.02
N ASN A 123 -32.16 7.83 -22.32
CA ASN A 123 -33.58 7.98 -22.12
C ASN A 123 -34.18 8.33 -23.49
N GLY A 124 -34.72 7.31 -24.14
CA GLY A 124 -35.59 7.47 -25.28
C GLY A 124 -36.83 8.23 -24.83
N GLY A 125 -37.08 9.41 -25.40
CA GLY A 125 -38.26 10.16 -25.07
C GLY A 125 -38.36 11.50 -25.77
N GLY A 126 -38.95 11.49 -26.97
CA GLY A 126 -39.73 12.63 -27.45
C GLY A 126 -39.29 13.24 -28.76
N ARG A 127 -39.95 12.84 -29.85
CA ARG A 127 -40.67 13.75 -30.74
C ARG A 127 -41.75 13.00 -31.51
#